data_AF-A0A1I1CWB3-F1
#
_entry.id   AF-A0A1I1CWB3-F1
#
_cell.length_a   1.000
_cell.length_b   1.000
_cell.length_c   1.000
_cell.angle_alpha   90.00
_cell.angle_beta   90.00
_cell.angle_gamma   90.00
#
_symmetry.space_group_name_H-M   'P 1'
#
loop_
_entity.id
_entity.type
_entity.pdbx_description
1 polymer ?
#
loop_
_entity_poly.entity_id
_entity_poly.type
_entity_poly.pdbx_seq_one_letter_code
_entity_poly.pdbx_strand_id
1 'polypeptide(L)'
;MMKISINKNKSIGKVLYIVEGVKTEPFLLDHIFGKLFDYQIEMSLRGKDYRKYRSKDNPLSRVFVINTEQSNIKYINEPNDYLDKLFTELITKYSFDVDNAAIYYLFDRDDHSNTDPVLIKQLLSKLKNSRNNPGFDRQGMLLLSYPAIESFTLSNFTHDSFNNVFDTGKHLKQYLNDNKINHRKIDDDTLELAVKELMSALKQINGCKYDLDDLSECNNEVFDYEEAYKSQNDVYKALSLLTISLLDLGLVEISEGENEYGTV
;
A
#
# COMPACT_ATOMS: atom_id res chain seq x y z
N MET A 1 -21.68 -13.21 7.65
CA MET A 1 -20.32 -13.03 8.25
C MET A 1 -19.35 -12.69 7.12
N MET A 2 -18.38 -11.78 7.29
CA MET A 2 -17.41 -11.48 6.22
C MET A 2 -16.46 -12.68 6.03
N LYS A 3 -16.42 -13.23 4.82
CA LYS A 3 -15.48 -14.29 4.47
C LYS A 3 -14.36 -13.71 3.62
N ILE A 4 -13.12 -13.99 4.02
CA ILE A 4 -11.92 -13.56 3.31
C ILE A 4 -11.26 -14.79 2.72
N SER A 5 -10.75 -14.68 1.50
CA SER A 5 -9.98 -15.74 0.84
C SER A 5 -8.68 -15.20 0.27
N ILE A 6 -7.60 -15.94 0.50
CA ILE A 6 -6.27 -15.62 -0.01
C ILE A 6 -5.94 -16.48 -1.22
N ASN A 7 -5.68 -15.84 -2.35
CA ASN A 7 -5.50 -16.47 -3.65
C ASN A 7 -4.02 -16.69 -3.97
N LYS A 8 -3.41 -17.73 -3.38
CA LYS A 8 -1.96 -18.03 -3.52
C LYS A 8 -1.50 -18.26 -4.96
N ASN A 9 -2.41 -18.70 -5.83
CA ASN A 9 -2.11 -19.02 -7.23
C ASN A 9 -2.54 -17.91 -8.20
N LYS A 10 -2.99 -16.75 -7.71
CA LYS A 10 -3.38 -15.62 -8.56
C LYS A 10 -2.17 -15.18 -9.38
N SER A 11 -2.37 -14.98 -10.68
CA SER A 11 -1.40 -14.28 -11.51
C SER A 11 -1.70 -12.79 -11.47
N ILE A 12 -0.73 -12.00 -11.01
CA ILE A 12 -0.85 -10.53 -10.88
C ILE A 12 -0.16 -9.76 -12.01
N GLY A 13 0.53 -10.46 -12.92
CA GLY A 13 1.26 -9.82 -14.02
C GLY A 13 2.47 -9.04 -13.50
N LYS A 14 2.64 -7.81 -13.97
CA LYS A 14 3.71 -6.91 -13.54
C LYS A 14 3.13 -5.89 -12.57
N VAL A 15 3.80 -5.73 -11.43
CA VAL A 15 3.40 -4.76 -10.40
C VAL A 15 4.59 -3.90 -10.04
N LEU A 16 4.39 -2.59 -9.96
CA LEU A 16 5.39 -1.61 -9.58
C LEU A 16 4.96 -0.90 -8.29
N TYR A 17 5.77 -1.02 -7.24
CA TYR A 17 5.64 -0.22 -6.03
C TYR A 17 6.68 0.91 -6.05
N ILE A 18 6.18 2.14 -5.91
CA ILE A 18 6.97 3.35 -5.74
C ILE A 18 6.83 3.77 -4.28
N VAL A 19 7.88 3.56 -3.50
CA VAL A 19 7.86 3.77 -2.04
C VAL A 19 8.67 5.00 -1.63
N GLU A 20 8.38 5.53 -0.45
CA GLU A 20 9.10 6.68 0.11
C GLU A 20 10.48 6.29 0.69
N GLY A 21 10.54 5.20 1.45
CA GLY A 21 11.73 4.74 2.17
C GLY A 21 12.56 3.68 1.45
N VAL A 22 13.71 3.35 2.06
CA VAL A 22 14.72 2.44 1.51
C VAL A 22 14.92 1.17 2.34
N LYS A 23 14.11 0.97 3.39
CA LYS A 23 14.28 -0.15 4.34
C LYS A 23 12.98 -0.87 4.64
N THR A 24 12.08 -0.28 5.44
CA THR A 24 10.94 -1.03 5.99
C THR A 24 10.03 -1.53 4.86
N GLU A 25 9.70 -0.68 3.90
CA GLU A 25 8.74 -0.94 2.83
C GLU A 25 9.23 -2.03 1.88
N PRO A 26 10.46 -1.96 1.33
CA PRO A 26 10.97 -3.04 0.47
C PRO A 26 11.03 -4.40 1.18
N PHE A 27 11.40 -4.45 2.47
CA PHE A 27 11.45 -5.71 3.21
C PHE A 27 10.05 -6.28 3.52
N LEU A 28 9.08 -5.43 3.82
CA LEU A 28 7.69 -5.85 3.97
C LEU A 28 7.13 -6.41 2.65
N LEU A 29 7.36 -5.71 1.54
CA LEU A 29 6.89 -6.13 0.22
C LEU A 29 7.56 -7.44 -0.24
N ASP A 30 8.85 -7.66 0.02
CA ASP A 30 9.50 -8.97 -0.21
C ASP A 30 8.89 -10.08 0.66
N HIS A 31 8.50 -9.77 1.90
CA HIS A 31 7.85 -10.77 2.75
C HIS A 31 6.46 -11.13 2.21
N ILE A 32 5.63 -10.15 1.87
CA ILE A 32 4.29 -10.40 1.32
C ILE A 32 4.40 -11.08 -0.04
N PHE A 33 4.88 -10.38 -1.06
CA PHE A 33 4.84 -10.90 -2.43
C PHE A 33 5.83 -12.02 -2.66
N GLY A 34 7.02 -11.94 -2.07
CA GLY A 34 8.05 -12.95 -2.22
C GLY A 34 7.81 -14.17 -1.35
N LYS A 35 7.71 -14.03 -0.02
CA LYS A 35 7.60 -15.20 0.87
C LYS A 35 6.18 -15.77 0.94
N LEU A 36 5.17 -14.92 1.05
CA LEU A 36 3.80 -15.38 1.24
C LEU A 36 3.18 -15.85 -0.08
N PHE A 37 3.38 -15.11 -1.18
CA PHE A 37 2.78 -15.44 -2.48
C PHE A 37 3.75 -16.08 -3.49
N ASP A 38 5.03 -16.22 -3.13
CA ASP A 38 6.06 -16.83 -3.99
C ASP A 38 6.21 -16.13 -5.36
N TYR A 39 6.11 -14.81 -5.42
CA TYR A 39 6.38 -14.05 -6.64
C TYR A 39 7.84 -13.64 -6.76
N GLN A 40 8.28 -13.36 -8.00
CA GLN A 40 9.59 -12.75 -8.22
C GLN A 40 9.55 -11.29 -7.73
N ILE A 41 10.55 -10.91 -6.93
CA ILE A 41 10.71 -9.54 -6.42
C ILE A 41 12.03 -8.96 -6.94
N GLU A 42 11.95 -7.73 -7.44
CA GLU A 42 13.10 -6.95 -7.86
C GLU A 42 13.11 -5.58 -7.19
N MET A 43 14.30 -5.09 -6.90
CA MET A 43 14.48 -3.84 -6.16
C MET A 43 15.59 -3.00 -6.79
N SER A 44 15.29 -1.74 -7.07
CA SER A 44 16.28 -0.72 -7.42
C SER A 44 16.07 0.48 -6.49
N LEU A 45 16.89 0.55 -5.44
CA LEU A 45 16.72 1.52 -4.35
C LEU A 45 17.88 2.50 -4.31
N ARG A 46 17.60 3.77 -3.98
CA ARG A 46 18.66 4.80 -3.83
C ARG A 46 19.78 4.34 -2.92
N GLY A 47 21.01 4.46 -3.41
CA GLY A 47 22.22 4.09 -2.66
C GLY A 47 22.35 2.60 -2.35
N LYS A 48 21.64 1.73 -3.10
CA LYS A 48 21.73 0.27 -3.01
C LYS A 48 21.94 -0.31 -4.40
N ASP A 49 22.66 -1.42 -4.45
CA ASP A 49 22.75 -2.22 -5.67
C ASP A 49 21.38 -2.83 -6.00
N TYR A 50 21.15 -3.02 -7.30
CA TYR A 50 19.99 -3.77 -7.78
C TYR A 50 19.95 -5.18 -7.17
N ARG A 51 18.78 -5.62 -6.76
CA ARG A 51 18.57 -6.96 -6.19
C ARG A 51 17.40 -7.66 -6.85
N LYS A 52 17.59 -8.94 -7.11
CA LYS A 52 16.57 -9.85 -7.62
C LYS A 52 16.45 -11.03 -6.68
N TYR A 53 15.23 -11.31 -6.23
CA TYR A 53 14.90 -12.40 -5.32
C TYR A 53 13.88 -13.33 -5.98
N ARG A 54 13.97 -14.63 -5.67
CA ARG A 54 13.08 -15.67 -6.23
C ARG A 54 13.01 -15.58 -7.75
N SER A 55 14.18 -15.51 -8.39
CA SER A 55 14.26 -15.47 -9.84
C SER A 55 13.60 -16.72 -10.41
N LYS A 56 12.56 -16.53 -11.21
CA LYS A 56 11.86 -17.59 -11.93
C LYS A 56 12.09 -17.39 -13.42
N ASP A 57 12.10 -18.47 -14.19
CA ASP A 57 12.11 -18.37 -15.65
C ASP A 57 10.72 -17.94 -16.13
N ASN A 58 10.64 -16.82 -16.86
CA ASN A 58 9.40 -16.21 -17.37
C ASN A 58 8.29 -16.10 -16.29
N PRO A 59 8.52 -15.33 -15.22
CA PRO A 59 7.52 -15.20 -14.17
C PRO A 59 6.25 -14.55 -14.72
N LEU A 60 5.12 -15.25 -14.60
CA LEU A 60 3.79 -14.68 -14.86
C LEU A 60 3.45 -13.56 -13.87
N SER A 61 4.12 -13.53 -12.71
CA SER A 61 3.94 -12.54 -11.64
C SER A 61 5.28 -12.01 -11.16
N ARG A 62 5.51 -10.71 -11.37
CA ARG A 62 6.76 -9.99 -11.07
C ARG A 62 6.43 -8.67 -10.38
N VAL A 63 6.99 -8.46 -9.21
CA VAL A 63 6.85 -7.23 -8.43
C VAL A 63 8.19 -6.49 -8.42
N PHE A 64 8.16 -5.22 -8.78
CA PHE A 64 9.33 -4.34 -8.77
C PHE A 64 9.12 -3.25 -7.73
N VAL A 65 10.11 -3.02 -6.87
CA VAL A 65 10.09 -1.97 -5.85
C VAL A 65 11.18 -0.95 -6.15
N ILE A 66 10.79 0.30 -6.26
CA ILE A 66 11.65 1.46 -6.45
C ILE A 66 11.27 2.52 -5.42
N ASN A 67 12.15 3.48 -5.19
CA ASN A 67 11.83 4.63 -4.36
C ASN A 67 11.94 5.94 -5.16
N THR A 68 11.21 6.96 -4.75
CA THR A 68 11.33 8.31 -5.33
C THR A 68 12.69 8.93 -5.05
N GLU A 69 13.03 9.97 -5.81
CA GLU A 69 14.29 10.70 -5.70
C GLU A 69 14.58 11.17 -4.27
N GLN A 70 13.56 11.71 -3.61
CA GLN A 70 13.58 12.00 -2.19
C GLN A 70 12.35 11.40 -1.52
N SER A 71 12.46 11.24 -0.20
CA SER A 71 11.38 10.78 0.67
C SER A 71 10.41 11.94 0.92
N ASN A 72 9.61 12.25 -0.11
CA ASN A 72 8.56 13.28 -0.09
C ASN A 72 7.61 13.09 -1.28
N ILE A 73 6.31 13.24 -1.04
CA ILE A 73 5.24 12.99 -2.02
C ILE A 73 5.32 13.92 -3.24
N LYS A 74 5.91 15.12 -3.12
CA LYS A 74 6.03 16.06 -4.25
C LYS A 74 6.84 15.51 -5.42
N TYR A 75 7.78 14.60 -5.16
CA TYR A 75 8.60 13.96 -6.19
C TYR A 75 7.81 12.98 -7.06
N ILE A 76 6.53 12.73 -6.76
CA ILE A 76 5.61 12.01 -7.66
C ILE A 76 5.26 12.88 -8.88
N ASN A 77 5.14 14.20 -8.71
CA ASN A 77 4.72 15.13 -9.77
C ASN A 77 5.73 16.26 -9.98
N GLU A 78 6.98 16.07 -9.56
CA GLU A 78 8.04 17.04 -9.78
C GLU A 78 8.44 17.02 -11.26
N PRO A 79 8.53 18.19 -11.93
CA PRO A 79 8.82 18.28 -13.37
C PRO A 79 10.31 18.09 -13.69
N ASN A 80 11.01 17.21 -12.95
CA ASN A 80 12.45 17.00 -13.04
C ASN A 80 12.84 15.75 -13.86
N ASP A 81 11.86 15.14 -14.53
CA ASP A 81 11.95 13.90 -15.33
C ASP A 81 12.46 12.68 -14.57
N TYR A 82 12.53 12.70 -13.23
CA TYR A 82 13.11 11.60 -12.46
C TYR A 82 12.33 10.30 -12.69
N LEU A 83 11.01 10.33 -12.51
CA LEU A 83 10.17 9.15 -12.71
C LEU A 83 10.16 8.70 -14.17
N ASP A 84 10.24 9.62 -15.13
CA ASP A 84 10.22 9.29 -16.55
C ASP A 84 11.53 8.60 -16.98
N LYS A 85 12.67 9.06 -16.44
CA LYS A 85 13.96 8.36 -16.55
C LYS A 85 13.93 7.00 -15.88
N LEU A 86 13.30 6.90 -14.72
CA LEU A 86 13.18 5.65 -13.98
C LEU A 86 12.32 4.62 -14.74
N PHE A 87 11.20 5.04 -15.32
CA PHE A 87 10.37 4.19 -16.18
C PHE A 87 11.11 3.76 -17.44
N THR A 88 11.87 4.67 -18.05
CA THR A 88 12.74 4.35 -19.19
C THR A 88 13.79 3.30 -18.79
N GLU A 89 14.42 3.41 -17.61
CA GLU A 89 15.36 2.42 -17.10
C GLU A 89 14.68 1.06 -16.86
N LEU A 90 13.48 1.05 -16.26
CA LEU A 90 12.68 -0.17 -16.06
C LEU A 90 12.43 -0.92 -17.37
N ILE A 91 12.03 -0.22 -18.42
CA ILE A 91 11.76 -0.81 -19.74
C ILE A 91 13.06 -1.28 -20.38
N THR A 92 14.06 -0.41 -20.48
CA THR A 92 15.26 -0.67 -21.30
C THR A 92 16.25 -1.63 -20.66
N LYS A 93 16.47 -1.52 -19.34
CA LYS A 93 17.50 -2.28 -18.61
C LYS A 93 16.95 -3.54 -17.96
N TYR A 94 15.72 -3.47 -17.45
CA TYR A 94 15.13 -4.56 -16.69
C TYR A 94 14.01 -5.30 -17.43
N SER A 95 13.73 -4.92 -18.68
CA SER A 95 12.64 -5.48 -19.50
C SER A 95 11.32 -5.52 -18.73
N PHE A 96 11.06 -4.48 -17.95
CA PHE A 96 9.84 -4.31 -17.17
C PHE A 96 8.92 -3.35 -17.92
N ASP A 97 7.83 -3.90 -18.44
CA ASP A 97 6.81 -3.16 -19.19
C ASP A 97 5.94 -2.38 -18.21
N VAL A 98 6.30 -1.11 -18.00
CA VAL A 98 5.62 -0.21 -17.06
C VAL A 98 4.20 0.10 -17.55
N ASP A 99 4.00 0.20 -18.86
CA ASP A 99 2.73 0.62 -19.47
C ASP A 99 1.59 -0.36 -19.20
N ASN A 100 1.92 -1.65 -19.03
CA ASN A 100 0.95 -2.72 -18.70
C ASN A 100 1.03 -3.18 -17.23
N ALA A 101 1.77 -2.48 -16.37
CA ALA A 101 1.90 -2.82 -14.97
C ALA A 101 0.80 -2.18 -14.11
N ALA A 102 0.41 -2.84 -13.03
CA ALA A 102 -0.28 -2.15 -11.94
C ALA A 102 0.75 -1.35 -11.12
N ILE A 103 0.51 -0.06 -10.91
CA ILE A 103 1.43 0.85 -10.22
C ILE A 103 0.78 1.34 -8.93
N TYR A 104 1.52 1.26 -7.82
CA TYR A 104 1.11 1.79 -6.53
C TYR A 104 2.16 2.75 -5.98
N TYR A 105 1.73 3.93 -5.58
CA TYR A 105 2.54 4.88 -4.82
C TYR A 105 2.22 4.68 -3.34
N LEU A 106 3.19 4.24 -2.55
CA LEU A 106 3.02 3.91 -1.14
C LEU A 106 3.79 4.91 -0.28
N PHE A 107 3.05 5.84 0.33
CA PHE A 107 3.60 7.01 1.00
C PHE A 107 2.95 7.21 2.38
N ASP A 108 3.73 7.79 3.29
CA ASP A 108 3.21 8.21 4.59
C ASP A 108 2.58 9.61 4.47
N ARG A 109 1.42 9.83 5.10
CA ARG A 109 0.85 11.19 5.15
C ARG A 109 1.74 12.18 5.92
N ASP A 110 2.46 11.74 6.95
CA ASP A 110 3.41 12.51 7.79
C ASP A 110 3.36 14.05 7.67
N ASP A 111 2.86 14.72 8.69
CA ASP A 111 2.69 16.19 8.75
C ASP A 111 3.99 17.00 8.83
N HIS A 112 5.14 16.33 8.87
CA HIS A 112 6.44 17.00 8.86
C HIS A 112 7.05 17.05 7.46
N SER A 113 6.92 15.96 6.70
CA SER A 113 7.52 15.83 5.37
C SER A 113 6.54 16.15 4.25
N ASN A 114 5.28 15.74 4.35
CA ASN A 114 4.32 15.81 3.24
C ASN A 114 3.26 16.90 3.48
N THR A 115 3.66 18.16 3.68
CA THR A 115 2.79 19.17 4.32
C THR A 115 1.84 19.95 3.39
N ASP A 116 1.83 19.69 2.08
CA ASP A 116 1.03 20.48 1.12
C ASP A 116 -0.33 19.80 0.84
N PRO A 117 -1.43 20.22 1.51
CA PRO A 117 -2.74 19.59 1.33
C PRO A 117 -3.32 19.80 -0.07
N VAL A 118 -2.96 20.89 -0.77
CA VAL A 118 -3.45 21.16 -2.13
C VAL A 118 -2.84 20.17 -3.09
N LEU A 119 -1.52 19.99 -3.03
CA LEU A 119 -0.82 18.99 -3.81
C LEU A 119 -1.32 17.58 -3.49
N ILE A 120 -1.48 17.24 -2.21
CA ILE A 120 -1.96 15.91 -1.80
C ILE A 120 -3.35 15.64 -2.40
N LYS A 121 -4.32 16.54 -2.26
CA LYS A 121 -5.67 16.35 -2.85
C LYS A 121 -5.63 16.26 -4.38
N GLN A 122 -4.75 17.02 -5.03
CA GLN A 122 -4.52 16.89 -6.46
C GLN A 122 -3.97 15.51 -6.85
N LEU A 123 -3.07 14.94 -6.05
CA LEU A 123 -2.53 13.60 -6.29
C LEU A 123 -3.56 12.51 -6.02
N LEU A 124 -4.30 12.59 -4.90
CA LEU A 124 -5.36 11.62 -4.56
C LEU A 124 -6.48 11.59 -5.61
N SER A 125 -6.82 12.73 -6.20
CA SER A 125 -7.83 12.80 -7.28
C SER A 125 -7.33 12.28 -8.63
N LYS A 126 -6.02 12.32 -8.89
CA LYS A 126 -5.42 11.90 -10.16
C LYS A 126 -4.91 10.45 -10.15
N LEU A 127 -4.37 9.99 -9.04
CA LEU A 127 -3.77 8.66 -8.86
C LEU A 127 -4.77 7.73 -8.18
N LYS A 128 -5.88 7.47 -8.85
CA LYS A 128 -7.05 6.79 -8.28
C LYS A 128 -7.20 5.33 -8.68
N ASN A 129 -6.53 4.91 -9.76
CA ASN A 129 -6.56 3.56 -10.29
C ASN A 129 -5.14 3.06 -10.59
N SER A 130 -4.86 1.80 -10.29
CA SER A 130 -3.50 1.24 -10.38
C SER A 130 -3.01 1.07 -11.83
N ARG A 131 -3.92 1.03 -12.81
CA ARG A 131 -3.61 0.72 -14.22
C ARG A 131 -3.95 1.85 -15.16
N ASN A 132 -5.04 2.57 -14.92
CA ASN A 132 -5.51 3.60 -15.85
C ASN A 132 -6.12 4.83 -15.16
N ASN A 133 -5.49 5.99 -15.32
CA ASN A 133 -5.97 7.30 -14.91
C ASN A 133 -6.14 8.22 -16.13
N PRO A 134 -7.33 8.27 -16.76
CA PRO A 134 -7.57 9.09 -17.94
C PRO A 134 -7.29 10.58 -17.69
N GLY A 135 -6.58 11.23 -18.61
CA GLY A 135 -6.31 12.67 -18.55
C GLY A 135 -5.15 13.07 -17.61
N PHE A 136 -4.38 12.09 -17.13
CA PHE A 136 -3.15 12.33 -16.39
C PHE A 136 -2.01 11.51 -17.00
N ASP A 137 -0.86 12.14 -17.21
CA ASP A 137 0.29 11.50 -17.88
C ASP A 137 0.93 10.38 -17.06
N ARG A 138 0.56 10.24 -15.77
CA ARG A 138 1.07 9.20 -14.88
C ARG A 138 -0.02 8.20 -14.51
N GLN A 139 0.32 6.91 -14.66
CA GLN A 139 -0.51 5.80 -14.18
C GLN A 139 -0.21 5.47 -12.72
N GLY A 140 -1.19 4.87 -12.04
CA GLY A 140 -1.02 4.30 -10.71
C GLY A 140 -1.98 4.84 -9.65
N MET A 141 -2.04 4.11 -8.54
CA MET A 141 -2.91 4.39 -7.41
C MET A 141 -2.08 4.88 -6.22
N LEU A 142 -2.45 6.01 -5.64
CA LEU A 142 -1.81 6.53 -4.43
C LEU A 142 -2.46 5.90 -3.19
N LEU A 143 -1.64 5.25 -2.37
CA LEU A 143 -1.99 4.68 -1.09
C LEU A 143 -1.34 5.56 0.00
N LEU A 144 -2.11 6.52 0.50
CA LEU A 144 -1.68 7.51 1.48
C LEU A 144 -2.43 7.32 2.80
N SER A 145 -1.68 7.07 3.87
CA SER A 145 -2.20 6.95 5.25
C SER A 145 -1.06 7.17 6.24
N TYR A 146 -1.34 7.26 7.53
CA TYR A 146 -0.28 7.37 8.54
C TYR A 146 -0.54 6.63 9.86
N PRO A 147 0.51 6.04 10.47
CA PRO A 147 1.78 5.65 9.84
C PRO A 147 1.55 4.44 8.92
N ALA A 148 1.81 4.52 7.62
CA ALA A 148 1.28 3.54 6.67
C ALA A 148 1.83 2.12 6.88
N ILE A 149 3.14 1.94 6.94
CA ILE A 149 3.76 0.61 6.80
C ILE A 149 3.86 -0.12 8.12
N GLU A 150 4.22 0.60 9.18
CA GLU A 150 4.16 0.09 10.51
C GLU A 150 2.71 -0.22 10.95
N SER A 151 1.69 0.55 10.50
CA SER A 151 0.28 0.22 10.80
C SER A 151 -0.19 -1.03 10.06
N PHE A 152 0.30 -1.29 8.84
CA PHE A 152 0.03 -2.58 8.18
C PHE A 152 0.57 -3.74 9.04
N THR A 153 1.80 -3.59 9.55
CA THR A 153 2.38 -4.60 10.43
C THR A 153 1.56 -4.75 11.70
N LEU A 154 1.07 -3.67 12.32
CA LEU A 154 0.22 -3.73 13.51
C LEU A 154 -1.11 -4.46 13.24
N SER A 155 -1.80 -4.13 12.14
CA SER A 155 -3.13 -4.68 11.83
C SER A 155 -3.12 -6.17 11.54
N ASN A 156 -1.96 -6.76 11.22
CA ASN A 156 -1.81 -8.20 11.08
C ASN A 156 -1.86 -8.97 12.42
N PHE A 157 -1.68 -8.29 13.56
CA PHE A 157 -1.54 -8.98 14.87
C PHE A 157 -2.39 -8.40 15.99
N THR A 158 -3.06 -7.27 15.76
CA THR A 158 -3.82 -6.54 16.79
C THR A 158 -5.25 -6.34 16.33
N HIS A 159 -6.21 -6.84 17.11
CA HIS A 159 -7.62 -6.52 16.93
C HIS A 159 -7.89 -5.06 17.31
N ASP A 160 -8.81 -4.43 16.59
CA ASP A 160 -9.11 -3.00 16.73
C ASP A 160 -7.87 -2.11 16.58
N SER A 161 -6.96 -2.49 15.66
CA SER A 161 -5.66 -1.82 15.48
C SER A 161 -5.82 -0.33 15.21
N PHE A 162 -6.89 0.05 14.50
CA PHE A 162 -7.22 1.44 14.17
C PHE A 162 -7.44 2.33 15.40
N ASN A 163 -7.79 1.76 16.56
CA ASN A 163 -7.96 2.54 17.79
C ASN A 163 -6.62 2.89 18.48
N ASN A 164 -5.51 2.31 18.03
CA ASN A 164 -4.19 2.68 18.53
C ASN A 164 -3.78 4.02 17.91
N VAL A 165 -3.18 4.88 18.71
CA VAL A 165 -2.77 6.22 18.29
C VAL A 165 -1.27 6.42 18.45
N PHE A 166 -0.68 7.13 17.49
CA PHE A 166 0.75 7.43 17.45
C PHE A 166 0.96 8.84 16.89
N ASP A 167 1.88 9.58 17.49
CA ASP A 167 2.37 10.86 17.01
C ASP A 167 3.32 10.69 15.81
N THR A 168 4.12 9.62 15.80
CA THR A 168 5.13 9.35 14.77
C THR A 168 5.21 7.87 14.38
N GLY A 169 5.57 7.60 13.13
CA GLY A 169 5.92 6.24 12.67
C GLY A 169 7.07 5.62 13.47
N LYS A 170 7.98 6.44 14.02
CA LYS A 170 9.07 5.97 14.91
C LYS A 170 8.54 5.38 16.21
N HIS A 171 7.56 6.04 16.86
CA HIS A 171 6.98 5.53 18.10
C HIS A 171 6.13 4.28 17.85
N LEU A 172 5.39 4.21 16.74
CA LEU A 172 4.73 2.95 16.36
C LEU A 172 5.76 1.83 16.13
N LYS A 173 6.87 2.11 15.46
CA LYS A 173 7.95 1.12 15.28
C LYS A 173 8.54 0.62 16.60
N GLN A 174 8.72 1.50 17.58
CA GLN A 174 9.15 1.12 18.93
C GLN A 174 8.11 0.22 19.60
N TYR A 175 6.84 0.61 19.57
CA TYR A 175 5.73 -0.20 20.07
C TYR A 175 5.71 -1.61 19.46
N LEU A 176 5.88 -1.74 18.14
CA LEU A 176 5.94 -3.05 17.47
C LEU A 176 7.09 -3.91 18.02
N ASN A 177 8.28 -3.32 18.19
CA ASN A 177 9.43 -4.03 18.73
C ASN A 177 9.21 -4.48 20.18
N ASP A 178 8.68 -3.60 21.03
CA ASP A 178 8.44 -3.88 22.44
C ASP A 178 7.40 -5.01 22.63
N ASN A 179 6.42 -5.08 21.71
CA ASN A 179 5.41 -6.14 21.67
C ASN A 179 5.82 -7.36 20.83
N LYS A 180 7.08 -7.41 20.35
CA LYS A 180 7.63 -8.52 19.54
C LYS A 180 6.81 -8.81 18.26
N ILE A 181 6.15 -7.79 17.73
CA ILE A 181 5.41 -7.80 16.48
C ILE A 181 6.39 -7.54 15.34
N ASN A 182 6.36 -8.37 14.30
CA ASN A 182 7.32 -8.29 13.21
C ASN A 182 6.69 -8.76 11.90
N HIS A 183 6.88 -7.98 10.83
CA HIS A 183 6.36 -8.30 9.49
C HIS A 183 6.78 -9.70 8.99
N ARG A 184 7.92 -10.24 9.45
CA ARG A 184 8.39 -11.58 9.06
C ARG A 184 7.51 -12.72 9.57
N LYS A 185 6.59 -12.44 10.50
CA LYS A 185 5.63 -13.40 11.04
C LYS A 185 4.28 -13.34 10.33
N ILE A 186 4.13 -12.47 9.33
CA ILE A 186 2.89 -12.39 8.54
C ILE A 186 2.74 -13.67 7.73
N ASP A 187 1.57 -14.28 7.87
CA ASP A 187 1.08 -15.47 7.19
C ASP A 187 -0.36 -15.21 6.68
N ASP A 188 -1.04 -16.26 6.24
CA ASP A 188 -2.39 -16.13 5.68
C ASP A 188 -3.40 -15.66 6.74
N ASP A 189 -3.39 -16.24 7.95
CA ASP A 189 -4.35 -15.92 9.02
C ASP A 189 -4.21 -14.47 9.51
N THR A 190 -2.97 -14.02 9.70
CA THR A 190 -2.65 -12.64 10.10
C THR A 190 -2.98 -11.63 9.00
N LEU A 191 -2.82 -12.01 7.73
CA LEU A 191 -3.23 -11.17 6.60
C LEU A 191 -4.75 -11.03 6.52
N GLU A 192 -5.51 -12.10 6.78
CA GLU A 192 -6.97 -12.00 6.90
C GLU A 192 -7.39 -11.04 8.01
N LEU A 193 -6.68 -11.04 9.15
CA LEU A 193 -6.93 -10.07 10.22
C LEU A 193 -6.69 -8.64 9.73
N ALA A 194 -5.58 -8.36 9.06
CA ALA A 194 -5.30 -7.02 8.52
C ALA A 194 -6.38 -6.53 7.54
N VAL A 195 -7.00 -7.44 6.79
CA VAL A 195 -8.13 -7.13 5.91
C VAL A 195 -9.39 -6.78 6.71
N LYS A 196 -9.70 -7.54 7.76
CA LYS A 196 -10.82 -7.22 8.67
C LYS A 196 -10.62 -5.87 9.36
N GLU A 197 -9.39 -5.60 9.82
CA GLU A 197 -9.03 -4.34 10.46
C GLU A 197 -9.14 -3.16 9.50
N LEU A 198 -8.69 -3.28 8.24
CA LEU A 198 -8.91 -2.23 7.23
C LEU A 198 -10.41 -1.97 7.03
N MET A 199 -11.20 -3.02 6.83
CA MET A 199 -12.64 -2.89 6.59
C MET A 199 -13.37 -2.24 7.77
N SER A 200 -12.97 -2.56 9.00
CA SER A 200 -13.47 -1.91 10.21
C SER A 200 -13.08 -0.44 10.27
N ALA A 201 -11.82 -0.11 9.95
CA ALA A 201 -11.32 1.27 9.91
C ALA A 201 -12.08 2.11 8.88
N LEU A 202 -12.23 1.64 7.64
CA LEU A 202 -12.96 2.35 6.58
C LEU A 202 -14.44 2.57 6.95
N LYS A 203 -15.06 1.61 7.63
CA LYS A 203 -16.42 1.79 8.16
C LYS A 203 -16.51 2.88 9.21
N GLN A 204 -15.48 3.03 10.06
CA GLN A 204 -15.42 4.10 11.07
C GLN A 204 -15.10 5.47 10.46
N ILE A 205 -14.34 5.51 9.35
CA ILE A 205 -14.05 6.70 8.55
C ILE A 205 -15.25 6.98 7.63
N ASN A 206 -16.35 7.44 8.22
CA ASN A 206 -17.59 7.84 7.52
C ASN A 206 -18.24 6.79 6.59
N GLY A 207 -17.80 5.53 6.66
CA GLY A 207 -18.31 4.49 5.77
C GLY A 207 -17.77 4.61 4.35
N CYS A 208 -16.48 4.95 4.19
CA CYS A 208 -15.86 5.08 2.87
C CYS A 208 -16.27 3.91 1.97
N LYS A 209 -16.77 4.26 0.78
CA LYS A 209 -16.96 3.30 -0.30
C LYS A 209 -15.64 3.19 -1.04
N TYR A 210 -14.85 2.18 -0.70
CA TYR A 210 -13.68 1.88 -1.51
C TYR A 210 -14.16 1.27 -2.83
N ASP A 211 -14.00 2.03 -3.91
CA ASP A 211 -14.14 1.55 -5.27
C ASP A 211 -12.73 1.27 -5.81
N LEU A 212 -12.47 0.03 -6.22
CA LEU A 212 -11.15 -0.35 -6.75
C LEU A 212 -10.91 0.25 -8.14
N ASP A 213 -11.98 0.60 -8.86
CA ASP A 213 -11.88 1.28 -10.15
C ASP A 213 -11.60 2.79 -9.98
N ASP A 214 -12.04 3.38 -8.87
CA ASP A 214 -11.83 4.79 -8.53
C ASP A 214 -11.67 5.00 -7.01
N LEU A 215 -10.44 4.95 -6.51
CA LEU A 215 -10.18 5.11 -5.08
C LEU A 215 -10.29 6.57 -4.61
N SER A 216 -10.51 7.54 -5.50
CA SER A 216 -10.35 8.97 -5.16
C SER A 216 -11.27 9.45 -4.05
N GLU A 217 -12.53 9.02 -4.03
CA GLU A 217 -13.50 9.41 -2.99
C GLU A 217 -13.04 8.92 -1.61
N CYS A 218 -12.82 7.60 -1.47
CA CYS A 218 -12.35 7.03 -0.21
C CYS A 218 -11.01 7.62 0.26
N ASN A 219 -10.05 7.81 -0.66
CA ASN A 219 -8.75 8.38 -0.32
C ASN A 219 -8.88 9.81 0.22
N ASN A 220 -9.77 10.64 -0.34
CA ASN A 220 -10.01 11.98 0.17
C ASN A 220 -10.69 11.94 1.55
N GLU A 221 -11.63 11.03 1.78
CA GLU A 221 -12.26 10.85 3.10
C GLU A 221 -11.27 10.40 4.16
N VAL A 222 -10.37 9.47 3.83
CA VAL A 222 -9.28 9.04 4.71
C VAL A 222 -8.36 10.21 5.04
N PHE A 223 -7.93 10.96 4.03
CA PHE A 223 -7.07 12.14 4.24
C PHE A 223 -7.76 13.19 5.14
N ASP A 224 -9.00 13.56 4.83
CA ASP A 224 -9.73 14.56 5.61
C ASP A 224 -9.99 14.09 7.06
N TYR A 225 -10.20 12.78 7.26
CA TYR A 225 -10.29 12.18 8.58
C TYR A 225 -8.97 12.28 9.35
N GLU A 226 -7.85 11.91 8.73
CA GLU A 226 -6.52 11.98 9.34
C GLU A 226 -6.17 13.42 9.74
N GLU A 227 -6.40 14.40 8.86
CA GLU A 227 -6.17 15.82 9.15
C GLU A 227 -7.04 16.32 10.32
N ALA A 228 -8.33 15.97 10.32
CA ALA A 228 -9.25 16.37 11.38
C ALA A 228 -8.86 15.74 12.72
N TYR A 229 -8.51 14.46 12.72
CA TYR A 229 -8.13 13.74 13.94
C TYR A 229 -6.81 14.27 14.51
N LYS A 230 -5.80 14.50 13.66
CA LYS A 230 -4.52 15.08 14.06
C LYS A 230 -4.69 16.50 14.61
N SER A 231 -5.48 17.35 13.94
CA SER A 231 -5.75 18.71 14.42
C SER A 231 -6.41 18.74 15.81
N GLN A 232 -7.22 17.74 16.15
CA GLN A 232 -7.92 17.66 17.44
C GLN A 232 -7.11 16.98 18.55
N ASN A 233 -6.25 16.02 18.20
CA ASN A 233 -5.63 15.11 19.19
C ASN A 233 -4.10 15.18 19.21
N ASP A 234 -3.48 15.88 18.27
CA ASP A 234 -2.02 15.92 18.06
C ASP A 234 -1.37 14.54 17.79
N VAL A 235 -2.17 13.56 17.40
CA VAL A 235 -1.74 12.19 17.04
C VAL A 235 -2.56 11.67 15.87
N TYR A 236 -2.10 10.60 15.24
CA TYR A 236 -2.84 9.86 14.21
C TYR A 236 -3.33 8.52 14.74
N LYS A 237 -4.41 8.00 14.16
CA LYS A 237 -4.82 6.60 14.33
C LYS A 237 -4.01 5.69 13.41
N ALA A 238 -3.69 4.49 13.86
CA ALA A 238 -2.89 3.55 13.07
C ALA A 238 -3.69 3.00 11.87
N LEU A 239 -3.42 3.53 10.68
CA LEU A 239 -4.06 3.12 9.43
C LEU A 239 -3.03 2.77 8.35
N SER A 240 -3.35 1.75 7.55
CA SER A 240 -2.61 1.42 6.34
C SER A 240 -3.56 1.11 5.19
N LEU A 241 -3.34 1.76 4.05
CA LEU A 241 -4.05 1.44 2.81
C LEU A 241 -3.34 0.37 1.96
N LEU A 242 -2.21 -0.22 2.41
CA LEU A 242 -1.49 -1.25 1.64
C LEU A 242 -2.39 -2.44 1.28
N THR A 243 -3.30 -2.83 2.17
CA THR A 243 -4.26 -3.93 1.92
C THR A 243 -5.13 -3.68 0.69
N ILE A 244 -5.41 -2.42 0.33
CA ILE A 244 -6.18 -2.10 -0.89
C ILE A 244 -5.47 -2.62 -2.14
N SER A 245 -4.14 -2.56 -2.20
CA SER A 245 -3.40 -3.15 -3.32
C SER A 245 -3.57 -4.66 -3.42
N LEU A 246 -3.71 -5.36 -2.29
CA LEU A 246 -3.92 -6.82 -2.29
C LEU A 246 -5.33 -7.19 -2.80
N LEU A 247 -6.32 -6.35 -2.48
CA LEU A 247 -7.68 -6.46 -3.01
C LEU A 247 -7.72 -6.16 -4.51
N ASP A 248 -7.10 -5.06 -4.95
CA ASP A 248 -7.02 -4.66 -6.37
C ASP A 248 -6.27 -5.68 -7.25
N LEU A 249 -5.24 -6.34 -6.70
CA LEU A 249 -4.54 -7.43 -7.40
C LEU A 249 -5.34 -8.75 -7.39
N GLY A 250 -6.44 -8.83 -6.63
CA GLY A 250 -7.21 -10.06 -6.42
C GLY A 250 -6.44 -11.14 -5.67
N LEU A 251 -5.44 -10.75 -4.87
CA LEU A 251 -4.72 -11.64 -3.95
C LEU A 251 -5.54 -11.95 -2.72
N VAL A 252 -6.40 -11.02 -2.35
CA VAL A 252 -7.41 -11.16 -1.32
C VAL A 252 -8.77 -10.87 -1.95
N GLU A 253 -9.75 -11.71 -1.64
CA GLU A 253 -11.15 -11.48 -2.01
C GLU A 253 -12.02 -11.46 -0.76
N ILE A 254 -13.03 -10.58 -0.77
CA ILE A 254 -14.02 -10.46 0.29
C ILE A 254 -15.36 -10.92 -0.26
N SER A 255 -16.00 -11.85 0.42
CA SER A 255 -17.33 -12.35 0.09
C SER A 255 -18.28 -12.25 1.28
N GLU A 256 -19.56 -12.03 1.00
CA GLU A 256 -20.60 -12.16 2.01
C GLU A 256 -20.81 -13.65 2.30
N GLY A 257 -20.56 -14.09 3.53
CA GLY A 257 -20.87 -15.45 3.94
C GLY A 257 -22.39 -15.63 3.96
N GLU A 258 -22.88 -16.66 3.26
CA GLU A 258 -24.28 -17.08 3.28
C GLU A 258 -24.76 -17.23 4.74
N ASN A 259 -25.89 -16.61 5.07
CA ASN A 259 -26.57 -16.91 6.32
C ASN A 259 -27.14 -18.33 6.18
N GLU A 260 -26.61 -19.29 6.92
CA GLU A 260 -27.24 -20.59 7.16
C GLU A 260 -28.52 -20.41 8.00
N TYR A 261 -29.54 -19.80 7.41
CA TYR A 261 -30.94 -19.85 7.88
C TYR A 261 -31.85 -20.01 6.67
N GLY A 262 -31.70 -21.16 6.02
CA GLY A 262 -32.68 -21.74 5.11
C GLY A 262 -33.43 -22.88 5.80
N THR A 263 -34.26 -22.55 6.79
CA THR A 263 -35.40 -23.39 7.20
C THR A 263 -36.68 -22.61 6.97
N VAL A 264 -37.42 -22.94 5.91
CA VAL A 264 -38.68 -23.72 5.97
C VAL A 264 -38.79 -24.53 4.68
#